data_AF-A0AAW2NS11-F1
#
_entry.id   AF-A0AAW2NS11-F1
#
_cell.length_a   1.000
_cell.length_b   1.000
_cell.length_c   1.000
_cell.angle_alpha   90.00
_cell.angle_beta   90.00
_cell.angle_gamma   90.00
#
_symmetry.space_group_name_H-M   'P 1'
#
loop_
_entity.id
_entity.type
_entity.pdbx_description
1 polymer ?
#
loop_
_entity_poly.entity_id
_entity_poly.type
_entity_poly.pdbx_seq_one_letter_code
_entity_poly.pdbx_strand_id
1 'polypeptide(L)'
;MELVMLSFADDLLLLSEAEVSSIVIFRDSLAEFSAASGLVASPSKSAILLSKSVTDMAHAFIAILNFHIGALPVKYLGLPISSSRIKLADCAPLISKLEKRLLGWTSYNLSFAARVQLI
;
A
#
# COMPACT_ATOMS: atom_id res chain seq x y z
N MET A 1 -4.96 6.15 22.46
CA MET A 1 -5.34 5.88 21.07
C MET A 1 -4.16 6.25 20.21
N GLU A 2 -3.46 5.27 19.65
CA GLU A 2 -2.30 5.50 18.79
C GLU A 2 -2.73 5.36 17.32
N LEU A 3 -2.53 6.43 16.56
CA LEU A 3 -2.78 6.49 15.12
C LEU A 3 -1.42 6.63 14.45
N VAL A 4 -1.08 5.72 13.55
CA VAL A 4 0.16 5.76 12.77
C VAL A 4 -0.19 6.04 11.33
N MET A 5 0.46 7.05 10.75
CA MET A 5 0.33 7.39 9.33
C MET A 5 1.69 7.21 8.66
N LEU A 6 1.67 6.53 7.52
CA LEU A 6 2.83 6.41 6.65
C LEU A 6 2.42 6.89 5.24
N SER A 7 3.16 7.87 4.73
CA SER A 7 2.81 8.59 3.50
C SER A 7 3.99 8.65 2.54
N PHE A 8 3.72 8.42 1.26
CA PHE A 8 4.69 8.65 0.19
C PHE A 8 3.95 9.13 -1.06
N ALA A 9 4.21 10.38 -1.48
CA ALA A 9 3.45 11.04 -2.55
C ALA A 9 1.93 10.94 -2.29
N ASP A 10 1.18 10.29 -3.18
CA ASP A 10 -0.26 10.04 -3.10
C ASP A 10 -0.64 8.73 -2.39
N ASP A 11 0.33 7.88 -2.05
CA ASP A 11 0.12 6.60 -1.38
C ASP A 11 0.15 6.74 0.15
N LEU A 12 -1.02 6.60 0.78
CA LEU A 12 -1.22 6.69 2.23
C LEU A 12 -1.54 5.32 2.86
N LEU A 13 -0.88 5.03 3.98
CA LEU A 13 -1.21 3.94 4.89
C LEU A 13 -1.60 4.52 6.25
N LEU A 14 -2.85 4.29 6.65
CA LEU A 14 -3.40 4.67 7.94
C LEU A 14 -3.56 3.42 8.79
N LEU A 15 -2.90 3.39 9.95
CA LEU A 15 -2.92 2.26 10.87
C LEU A 15 -3.47 2.69 12.23
N SER A 16 -4.39 1.90 12.76
CA SER A 16 -4.98 2.08 14.07
C SER A 16 -5.40 0.73 14.66
N GLU A 17 -5.71 0.73 15.95
CA GLU A 17 -6.55 -0.33 16.51
C GLU A 17 -7.93 -0.30 15.82
N ALA A 18 -8.52 -1.49 15.70
CA ALA A 18 -9.79 -1.69 15.02
C ALA A 18 -10.95 -1.24 15.93
N GLU A 19 -11.18 0.06 15.98
CA GLU A 19 -12.26 0.70 16.73
C GLU A 19 -13.02 1.67 15.83
N VAL A 20 -14.33 1.80 16.05
CA VAL A 20 -15.19 2.71 15.26
C VAL A 20 -14.74 4.17 15.40
N SER A 21 -14.31 4.58 16.60
CA SER A 21 -13.80 5.94 16.85
C SER A 21 -12.59 6.28 15.96
N SER A 22 -11.66 5.33 15.77
CA SER A 22 -10.50 5.46 14.87
C SER A 22 -10.90 5.70 13.44
N ILE A 23 -11.89 4.94 12.96
CA ILE A 23 -12.33 5.01 11.57
C ILE A 23 -13.09 6.31 11.31
N VAL A 24 -13.85 6.82 12.28
CA VAL A 24 -14.48 8.14 12.20
C VAL A 24 -13.42 9.24 12.09
N ILE A 25 -12.36 9.18 12.91
CA ILE A 25 -11.26 10.15 12.85
C ILE A 25 -10.59 10.12 11.47
N PHE A 26 -10.36 8.95 10.88
CA PHE A 26 -9.82 8.85 9.51
C PHE A 26 -10.73 9.49 8.47
N ARG A 27 -12.03 9.20 8.51
CA ARG A 27 -13.02 9.79 7.60
C ARG A 27 -13.03 11.32 7.72
N ASP A 28 -13.08 11.84 8.94
CA ASP A 28 -13.16 13.28 9.19
C ASP A 28 -11.86 13.98 8.77
N SER A 29 -10.70 13.38 9.04
CA SER A 29 -9.40 13.90 8.59
C SER A 29 -9.28 13.93 7.06
N LEU A 30 -9.78 12.90 6.37
CA LEU A 30 -9.81 12.87 4.91
C LEU A 30 -10.79 13.91 4.34
N ALA A 31 -11.91 14.14 5.01
CA ALA A 31 -12.88 15.15 4.62
C ALA A 31 -12.31 16.57 4.79
N GLU A 32 -11.61 16.83 5.90
CA GLU A 32 -10.92 18.10 6.15
C GLU A 32 -9.82 18.35 5.12
N PHE A 33 -8.99 17.34 4.83
CA PHE A 33 -7.97 17.42 3.79
C PHE A 33 -8.58 17.70 2.42
N SER A 34 -9.69 17.05 2.08
CA SER A 34 -10.41 17.27 0.83
C SER A 34 -10.97 18.69 0.74
N ALA A 35 -11.56 19.22 1.82
CA ALA A 35 -12.06 20.59 1.88
C ALA A 35 -10.93 21.63 1.72
N ALA A 36 -9.76 21.37 2.29
CA ALA A 36 -8.61 22.28 2.21
C ALA A 36 -7.85 22.22 0.88
N SER A 37 -7.71 21.02 0.29
CA SER A 37 -6.88 20.80 -0.92
C SER A 37 -7.67 20.65 -2.21
N GLY A 38 -8.95 20.32 -2.14
CA GLY A 38 -9.78 19.91 -3.28
C GLY A 38 -9.49 18.49 -3.79
N LEU A 39 -8.59 17.74 -3.14
CA LEU A 39 -8.23 16.36 -3.53
C LEU A 39 -9.07 15.33 -2.77
N VAL A 40 -9.56 14.32 -3.49
CA VAL A 40 -10.41 13.26 -2.93
C VAL A 40 -9.71 11.91 -3.05
N ALA A 41 -9.72 11.13 -1.96
CA ALA A 41 -9.24 9.76 -1.97
C ALA A 41 -10.04 8.90 -2.96
N SER A 42 -9.34 8.11 -3.78
CA SER A 42 -9.97 7.31 -4.84
C SER A 42 -10.59 6.03 -4.26
N PRO A 43 -11.93 5.86 -4.25
CA PRO A 43 -12.56 4.70 -3.60
C PRO A 43 -12.21 3.35 -4.26
N SER A 44 -11.84 3.38 -5.55
CA SER A 44 -11.42 2.19 -6.30
C SER A 44 -9.97 1.79 -6.04
N LYS A 45 -9.13 2.71 -5.55
CA LYS A 45 -7.72 2.44 -5.19
C LYS A 45 -7.49 2.32 -3.69
N SER A 46 -8.40 2.87 -2.88
CA SER A 46 -8.37 2.80 -1.43
C SER A 46 -9.07 1.54 -0.92
N ALA A 47 -8.44 0.86 0.04
CA ALA A 47 -8.95 -0.38 0.61
C ALA A 47 -8.78 -0.41 2.13
N ILE A 48 -9.71 -1.06 2.82
CA ILE A 48 -9.63 -1.33 4.26
C ILE A 48 -9.03 -2.72 4.45
N LEU A 49 -7.97 -2.81 5.24
CA LEU A 49 -7.32 -4.08 5.59
C LEU A 49 -7.58 -4.41 7.05
N LEU A 50 -8.19 -5.57 7.29
CA LEU A 50 -8.55 -6.02 8.63
C LEU A 50 -7.73 -7.23 9.03
N SER A 51 -7.38 -7.25 10.31
CA SER A 51 -6.87 -8.48 10.93
C SER A 51 -7.96 -9.54 10.92
N LYS A 52 -7.55 -10.81 10.87
CA LYS A 52 -8.45 -11.98 10.90
C LYS A 52 -9.37 -12.00 12.12
N SER A 53 -8.99 -11.32 13.20
CA SER A 53 -9.72 -11.27 14.46
C SER A 53 -10.86 -10.24 14.50
N VAL A 54 -11.03 -9.38 13.48
CA VAL A 54 -11.96 -8.24 13.53
C VAL A 54 -12.86 -8.15 12.29
N THR A 55 -13.13 -9.28 11.65
CA THR A 55 -13.96 -9.35 10.44
C THR A 55 -15.40 -8.88 10.66
N ASP A 56 -15.92 -9.01 11.88
CA ASP A 56 -17.30 -8.65 12.21
C ASP A 56 -17.56 -7.14 12.08
N MET A 57 -16.51 -6.31 12.24
CA MET A 57 -16.61 -4.86 12.12
C MET A 57 -16.47 -4.36 10.68
N ALA A 58 -16.23 -5.24 9.71
CA ALA A 58 -16.02 -4.87 8.32
C ALA A 58 -17.18 -4.03 7.76
N HIS A 59 -18.43 -4.44 8.00
CA HIS A 59 -19.60 -3.72 7.51
C HIS A 59 -19.71 -2.31 8.08
N ALA A 60 -19.38 -2.12 9.36
CA ALA A 60 -19.38 -0.80 9.99
C ALA A 60 -18.32 0.11 9.37
N PHE A 61 -17.12 -0.40 9.12
CA PHE A 61 -16.02 0.39 8.55
C PHE A 61 -16.26 0.75 7.08
N ILE A 62 -16.82 -0.17 6.29
CA ILE A 62 -17.25 0.11 4.92
C ILE A 62 -18.30 1.22 4.92
N ALA A 63 -19.28 1.18 5.83
CA ALA A 63 -20.32 2.19 5.91
C ALA A 63 -19.77 3.59 6.24
N ILE A 64 -18.66 3.68 6.98
CA ILE A 64 -18.06 4.96 7.40
C ILE A 64 -17.10 5.52 6.33
N LEU A 65 -16.18 4.70 5.81
CA LEU A 65 -15.14 5.14 4.87
C LEU A 65 -15.54 5.01 3.40
N ASN A 66 -16.54 4.18 3.08
CA ASN A 66 -16.96 3.87 1.72
C ASN A 66 -15.83 3.32 0.84
N PHE A 67 -14.92 2.56 1.44
CA PHE A 67 -13.85 1.82 0.75
C PHE A 67 -14.17 0.33 0.76
N HIS A 68 -13.63 -0.40 -0.22
CA HIS A 68 -13.79 -1.84 -0.28
C HIS A 68 -12.87 -2.55 0.73
N ILE A 69 -13.24 -3.77 1.14
CA ILE A 69 -12.35 -4.61 1.96
C ILE A 69 -11.28 -5.21 1.05
N GLY A 70 -10.02 -4.98 1.38
CA GLY A 70 -8.88 -5.64 0.75
C GLY A 70 -8.47 -6.91 1.48
N ALA A 71 -7.58 -7.68 0.85
CA ALA A 71 -6.98 -8.88 1.42
C ALA A 71 -5.46 -8.77 1.45
N LEU A 72 -4.85 -9.24 2.54
CA LEU A 72 -3.40 -9.37 2.63
C LEU A 72 -2.90 -10.61 1.84
N PRO A 73 -1.69 -10.57 1.26
CA PRO A 73 -0.74 -9.45 1.28
C PRO A 73 -1.09 -8.33 0.27
N VAL A 74 -0.94 -7.07 0.68
CA VAL A 74 -1.17 -5.89 -0.17
C VAL A 74 0.15 -5.27 -0.60
N LYS A 75 0.21 -4.64 -1.78
CA LYS A 75 1.41 -3.94 -2.24
C LYS A 75 1.39 -2.48 -1.78
N TYR A 76 2.48 -2.04 -1.19
CA TYR A 76 2.76 -0.63 -0.93
C TYR A 76 4.14 -0.29 -1.48
N LEU A 77 4.23 0.71 -2.36
CA LEU A 77 5.47 1.08 -3.07
C LEU A 77 6.14 -0.10 -3.80
N GLY A 78 5.34 -1.08 -4.23
CA GLY A 78 5.81 -2.29 -4.89
C GLY A 78 6.29 -3.41 -3.96
N LEU A 79 6.35 -3.16 -2.65
CA LEU A 79 6.70 -4.17 -1.63
C LEU A 79 5.43 -4.85 -1.10
N PRO A 80 5.44 -6.18 -0.89
CA PRO A 80 4.34 -6.86 -0.22
C PRO A 80 4.33 -6.52 1.27
N ILE A 81 3.24 -5.93 1.74
CA ILE A 81 2.87 -5.81 3.14
C ILE A 81 2.09 -7.07 3.52
N SER A 82 2.58 -7.76 4.54
CA SER A 82 1.99 -8.98 5.09
C SER A 82 1.84 -8.82 6.60
N SER A 83 0.81 -9.46 7.18
CA SER A 83 0.63 -9.57 8.63
C SER A 83 1.60 -10.58 9.28
N SER A 84 2.40 -11.27 8.46
CA SER A 84 3.39 -12.25 8.90
C SER A 84 4.76 -11.88 8.34
N ARG A 85 5.82 -12.49 8.89
CA ARG A 85 7.20 -12.29 8.39
C ARG A 85 7.25 -12.56 6.89
N ILE A 86 7.65 -11.54 6.12
CA ILE A 86 7.80 -11.61 4.66
C ILE A 86 8.75 -12.76 4.33
N LYS A 87 8.29 -13.70 3.51
CA LYS A 87 9.10 -14.83 3.03
C LYS A 87 9.78 -14.45 1.72
N LEU A 88 10.86 -15.15 1.39
CA LEU A 88 11.55 -14.98 0.10
C LEU A 88 10.59 -15.11 -1.09
N ALA A 89 9.62 -16.02 -0.99
CA ALA A 89 8.60 -16.24 -2.02
C ALA A 89 7.73 -14.99 -2.26
N ASP A 90 7.42 -14.21 -1.22
CA ASP A 90 6.63 -12.98 -1.34
C ASP A 90 7.40 -11.89 -2.11
N CYS A 91 8.74 -11.95 -2.07
CA CYS A 91 9.64 -11.06 -2.80
C CYS A 91 9.87 -11.49 -4.26
N ALA A 92 9.35 -12.64 -4.72
CA ALA A 92 9.54 -13.12 -6.08
C ALA A 92 9.17 -12.09 -7.18
N PRO A 93 8.09 -11.27 -7.04
CA PRO A 93 7.79 -10.22 -8.01
C PRO A 93 8.86 -9.13 -8.09
N LEU A 94 9.52 -8.81 -6.97
CA LEU A 94 10.61 -7.84 -6.93
C LEU A 94 11.86 -8.40 -7.62
N ILE A 95 12.19 -9.65 -7.30
CA ILE A 95 13.31 -10.36 -7.92
C ILE A 95 13.10 -10.43 -9.44
N SER A 96 11.93 -10.84 -9.91
CA SER A 96 11.61 -10.89 -11.34
C SER A 96 11.71 -9.51 -12.02
N LYS A 97 11.34 -8.43 -11.31
CA LYS A 97 11.46 -7.06 -11.84
C LYS A 97 12.93 -6.62 -11.96
N LEU A 98 13.78 -7.02 -11.04
CA LEU A 98 15.23 -6.81 -11.10
C LEU A 98 15.86 -7.63 -12.23
N GLU A 99 15.53 -8.92 -12.33
CA GLU A 99 16.01 -9.80 -13.40
C GLU A 99 15.63 -9.26 -14.79
N LYS A 100 14.39 -8.81 -14.98
CA LYS A 100 13.96 -8.19 -16.24
C LYS A 100 14.76 -6.94 -16.60
N ARG A 101 15.11 -6.11 -15.61
CA ARG A 101 15.96 -4.92 -15.84
C ARG A 101 17.38 -5.31 -16.24
N LEU A 102 17.96 -6.28 -15.52
CA LEU A 102 19.31 -6.79 -15.80
C LEU A 102 19.38 -7.43 -17.19
N LEU A 103 18.41 -8.28 -17.54
CA LEU A 103 18.32 -8.89 -18.87
C LEU A 103 18.14 -7.85 -19.97
N GLY A 104 17.33 -6.81 -19.73
CA GLY A 104 17.21 -5.66 -20.62
C GLY A 104 18.58 -5.03 -20.89
N TRP A 105 19.37 -4.77 -19.85
CA TRP A 105 20.70 -4.17 -20.00
C TRP A 105 21.71 -5.06 -20.72
N THR A 106 21.57 -6.38 -20.63
CA THR A 106 22.41 -7.30 -21.41
C THR A 106 22.05 -7.37 -22.90
N SER A 107 20.80 -7.04 -23.28
CA SER A 107 20.32 -7.14 -24.66
C SER A 107 20.51 -5.86 -25.49
N TYR A 108 20.67 -4.71 -24.84
CA TYR A 108 21.10 -3.50 -25.54
C TYR A 108 22.55 -3.67 -26.02
N ASN A 109 22.87 -3.16 -27.22
CA ASN A 109 24.23 -3.09 -27.77
C ASN A 109 25.11 -2.09 -26.99
N LEU A 110 25.25 -2.32 -25.69
CA LEU A 110 26.04 -1.52 -24.76
C LEU A 110 27.47 -2.01 -24.75
N SER A 111 28.41 -1.06 -24.71
CA SER A 111 29.82 -1.37 -24.51
C SER A 111 30.02 -2.06 -23.15
N PHE A 112 31.14 -2.79 -23.01
CA PHE A 112 31.48 -3.43 -21.74
C PHE A 112 31.49 -2.43 -20.57
N ALA A 113 32.09 -1.25 -20.76
CA ALA A 113 32.11 -0.19 -19.76
C ALA A 113 30.71 0.31 -19.38
N ALA A 114 29.82 0.47 -20.37
CA ALA A 114 28.44 0.88 -20.12
C ALA A 114 27.64 -0.20 -19.36
N ARG A 115 27.89 -1.49 -19.62
CA ARG A 115 27.27 -2.59 -18.85
C ARG A 115 27.77 -2.64 -17.41
N VAL A 116 29.07 -2.46 -17.18
CA VAL A 116 29.65 -2.43 -15.82
C VAL A 116 29.13 -1.25 -15.00
N GLN A 117 28.91 -0.09 -15.63
CA GLN A 117 28.39 1.09 -14.95
C GLN A 117 26.91 0.97 -14.54
N LEU A 118 26.13 0.14 -15.23
CA LEU A 118 24.69 -0.03 -14.97
C LEU A 118 24.39 -1.08 -13.90
N ILE A 119 25.28 -2.07 -13.72
CA ILE A 119 25.19 -3.14 -12.71
C ILE A 119 25.66 -2.59 -11.36
#